data_AF-A0AAU5HJB5-F1
#
_entry.id   AF-A0AAU5HJB5-F1
#
_cell.length_a   1.000
_cell.length_b   1.000
_cell.length_c   1.000
_cell.angle_alpha   90.00
_cell.angle_beta   90.00
_cell.angle_gamma   90.00
#
_symmetry.space_group_name_H-M   'P 1'
#
loop_
_entity.id
_entity.type
_entity.pdbx_description
1 polymer ?
#
loop_
_entity_poly.entity_id
_entity_poly.type
_entity_poly.pdbx_seq_one_letter_code
_entity_poly.pdbx_strand_id
1 'polypeptide(L)'
;MQIAPVITTLIGAGFGSLSTTIVAVVVQRVTRQREREHKLWERQVAVIEESLKYERPVAQARRDAMRSPDSDVMDSMAKAVDGADVAKIQANLELYGSLTMKDAHQAAFETFRDWFVEFIQWQHWNKRTGPGHEEQERAEAVRETTKRWPNVEKLSAKADEAYDELVKVMRATAIFEPVVSRVTRGANQELPR
;
A
#
# COMPACT_ATOMS: atom_id res chain seq x y z
N MET A 1 46.16 58.57 -13.00
CA MET A 1 45.71 57.77 -11.84
C MET A 1 44.50 56.95 -12.28
N GLN A 2 44.72 55.72 -12.76
CA GLN A 2 43.66 54.82 -13.27
C GLN A 2 43.15 53.94 -12.14
N ILE A 3 42.18 54.42 -11.36
CA ILE A 3 41.60 53.68 -10.21
C ILE A 3 40.26 53.01 -10.58
N ALA A 4 39.65 53.43 -11.70
CA ALA A 4 38.34 52.93 -12.13
C ALA A 4 38.27 51.42 -12.46
N PRO A 5 39.17 50.82 -13.27
CA PRO A 5 38.96 49.45 -13.75
C PRO A 5 39.12 48.39 -12.64
N VAL A 6 39.98 48.62 -11.64
CA VAL A 6 40.19 47.69 -10.53
C VAL A 6 38.95 47.62 -9.63
N ILE A 7 38.29 48.75 -9.36
CA ILE A 7 37.07 48.80 -8.53
C ILE A 7 35.89 48.13 -9.26
N THR A 8 35.74 48.34 -10.57
CA THR A 8 34.67 47.70 -11.36
C THR A 8 34.84 46.18 -11.46
N THR A 9 36.09 45.70 -11.54
CA THR A 9 36.39 44.26 -11.60
C THR A 9 36.22 43.58 -10.24
N LEU A 10 36.54 44.27 -9.13
CA LEU A 10 36.28 43.76 -7.78
C LEU A 10 34.77 43.66 -7.47
N ILE A 11 33.97 44.64 -7.90
CA ILE A 11 32.52 44.64 -7.70
C ILE A 11 31.85 43.58 -8.61
N GLY A 12 32.29 43.45 -9.87
CA GLY A 12 31.80 42.42 -10.79
C GLY A 12 32.13 40.99 -10.35
N ALA A 13 33.36 40.75 -9.86
CA ALA A 13 33.77 39.46 -9.31
C ALA A 13 33.06 39.13 -7.98
N GLY A 14 32.80 40.15 -7.13
CA GLY A 14 32.05 40.00 -5.88
C GLY A 14 30.60 39.55 -6.12
N PHE A 15 29.89 40.19 -7.05
CA PHE A 15 28.51 39.83 -7.43
C PHE A 15 28.43 38.47 -8.14
N GLY A 16 29.42 38.13 -8.98
CA GLY A 16 29.52 36.80 -9.60
C GLY A 16 29.73 35.67 -8.59
N SER A 17 30.57 35.89 -7.56
CA SER A 17 30.82 34.86 -6.54
C SER A 17 29.62 34.67 -5.59
N LEU A 18 28.93 35.75 -5.23
CA LEU A 18 27.73 35.69 -4.38
C LEU A 18 26.56 34.98 -5.08
N SER A 19 26.32 35.31 -6.35
CA SER A 19 25.29 34.64 -7.15
C SER A 19 25.59 33.15 -7.36
N THR A 20 26.86 32.78 -7.63
CA THR A 20 27.28 31.37 -7.74
C THR A 20 27.13 30.61 -6.42
N THR A 21 27.42 31.26 -5.29
CA THR A 21 27.27 30.66 -3.95
C THR A 21 25.79 30.47 -3.59
N ILE A 22 24.91 31.42 -3.93
CA ILE A 22 23.46 31.29 -3.71
C ILE A 22 22.89 30.16 -4.58
N VAL A 23 23.27 30.08 -5.85
CA VAL A 23 22.88 28.96 -6.73
C VAL A 23 23.40 27.63 -6.17
N ALA A 24 24.66 27.57 -5.72
CA ALA A 24 25.21 26.36 -5.11
C ALA A 24 24.45 25.97 -3.84
N VAL A 25 24.09 26.91 -2.96
CA VAL A 25 23.31 26.63 -1.75
C VAL A 25 21.88 26.19 -2.07
N VAL A 26 21.23 26.79 -3.07
CA VAL A 26 19.89 26.39 -3.53
C VAL A 26 19.94 25.00 -4.15
N VAL A 27 20.88 24.74 -5.06
CA VAL A 27 21.11 23.42 -5.65
C VAL A 27 21.41 22.40 -4.56
N GLN A 28 22.30 22.70 -3.61
CA GLN A 28 22.64 21.78 -2.53
C GLN A 28 21.45 21.52 -1.59
N ARG A 29 20.58 22.51 -1.34
CA ARG A 29 19.32 22.31 -0.60
C ARG A 29 18.33 21.45 -1.39
N VAL A 30 18.15 21.73 -2.67
CA VAL A 30 17.26 20.95 -3.56
C VAL A 30 17.76 19.52 -3.70
N THR A 31 19.07 19.30 -3.83
CA THR A 31 19.67 17.96 -3.87
C THR A 31 19.49 17.24 -2.54
N ARG A 32 19.73 17.89 -1.40
CA ARG A 32 19.48 17.28 -0.08
C ARG A 32 18.01 16.96 0.17
N GLN A 33 17.10 17.80 -0.32
CA GLN A 33 15.67 17.56 -0.23
C GLN A 33 15.27 16.37 -1.11
N ARG A 34 15.75 16.33 -2.37
CA ARG A 34 15.53 15.22 -3.29
C ARG A 34 16.12 13.92 -2.77
N GLU A 35 17.30 13.94 -2.14
CA GLU A 35 17.90 12.77 -1.49
C GLU A 35 17.06 12.27 -0.31
N ARG A 36 16.48 13.16 0.49
CA ARG A 36 15.57 12.78 1.58
C ARG A 36 14.28 12.18 1.04
N GLU A 37 13.69 12.79 0.03
CA GLU A 37 12.49 12.29 -0.64
C GLU A 37 12.75 10.93 -1.30
N HIS A 38 13.90 10.76 -1.96
CA HIS A 38 14.31 9.48 -2.54
C HIS A 38 14.49 8.40 -1.48
N LYS A 39 15.16 8.69 -0.35
CA LYS A 39 15.31 7.73 0.75
C LYS A 39 13.99 7.35 1.41
N LEU A 40 13.05 8.28 1.52
CA LEU A 40 11.70 7.99 2.02
C LEU A 40 10.93 7.13 1.04
N TRP A 41 11.02 7.43 -0.26
CA TRP A 41 10.42 6.63 -1.32
C TRP A 41 11.00 5.21 -1.36
N GLU A 42 12.33 5.04 -1.28
CA GLU A 42 12.98 3.72 -1.21
C GLU A 42 12.43 2.90 -0.03
N ARG A 43 12.26 3.53 1.15
CA ARG A 43 11.65 2.87 2.31
C ARG A 43 10.20 2.50 2.04
N GLN A 44 9.42 3.38 1.43
CA GLN A 44 8.03 3.11 1.06
C GLN A 44 7.90 1.94 0.09
N VAL A 45 8.76 1.88 -0.94
CA VAL A 45 8.81 0.76 -1.88
C VAL A 45 9.17 -0.54 -1.16
N ALA A 46 10.14 -0.52 -0.24
CA ALA A 46 10.47 -1.69 0.56
C ALA A 46 9.29 -2.19 1.40
N VAL A 47 8.52 -1.27 2.02
CA VAL A 47 7.28 -1.63 2.73
C VAL A 47 6.24 -2.23 1.78
N ILE A 48 6.05 -1.63 0.59
CA ILE A 48 5.11 -2.12 -0.42
C ILE A 48 5.49 -3.54 -0.87
N GLU A 49 6.77 -3.80 -1.15
CA GLU A 49 7.25 -5.13 -1.52
C GLU A 49 6.99 -6.16 -0.42
N GLU A 50 7.28 -5.81 0.83
CA GLU A 50 7.07 -6.67 1.99
C GLU A 50 5.58 -6.97 2.21
N SER A 51 4.72 -5.94 2.17
CA SER A 51 3.27 -6.09 2.27
C SER A 51 2.70 -6.93 1.14
N LEU A 52 3.06 -6.68 -0.12
CA LEU A 52 2.53 -7.44 -1.25
C LEU A 52 3.00 -8.89 -1.27
N LYS A 53 4.18 -9.18 -0.72
CA LYS A 53 4.68 -10.55 -0.57
C LYS A 53 3.81 -11.36 0.40
N TYR A 54 3.22 -10.70 1.40
CA TYR A 54 2.31 -11.31 2.37
C TYR A 54 0.86 -11.37 1.86
N GLU A 55 0.33 -10.26 1.34
CA GLU A 55 -1.08 -10.16 0.96
C GLU A 55 -1.45 -11.04 -0.25
N ARG A 56 -0.51 -11.30 -1.16
CA ARG A 56 -0.73 -12.18 -2.33
C ARG A 56 -1.03 -13.63 -1.94
N PRO A 57 -0.19 -14.31 -1.14
CA PRO A 57 -0.49 -15.65 -0.61
C PRO A 57 -1.83 -15.71 0.13
N VAL A 58 -2.16 -14.71 0.94
CA VAL A 58 -3.43 -14.67 1.69
C VAL A 58 -4.64 -14.57 0.75
N ALA A 59 -4.58 -13.67 -0.24
CA ALA A 59 -5.61 -13.56 -1.27
C ALA A 59 -5.75 -14.86 -2.08
N GLN A 60 -4.63 -15.51 -2.38
CA GLN A 60 -4.62 -16.80 -3.08
C GLN A 60 -5.24 -17.92 -2.23
N ALA A 61 -4.86 -18.03 -0.96
CA ALA A 61 -5.42 -19.00 -0.02
C ALA A 61 -6.93 -18.82 0.15
N ARG A 62 -7.43 -17.57 0.19
CA ARG A 62 -8.86 -17.29 0.17
C ARG A 62 -9.55 -17.81 -1.09
N ARG A 63 -8.99 -17.54 -2.27
CA ARG A 63 -9.55 -18.02 -3.55
C ARG A 63 -9.55 -19.55 -3.62
N ASP A 64 -8.53 -20.19 -3.10
CA ASP A 64 -8.43 -21.65 -3.07
C ASP A 64 -9.43 -22.25 -2.05
N ALA A 65 -9.65 -21.60 -0.91
CA ALA A 65 -10.72 -21.96 0.03
C ALA A 65 -12.11 -21.83 -0.60
N MET A 66 -12.35 -20.79 -1.43
CA MET A 66 -13.61 -20.66 -2.17
C MET A 66 -13.78 -21.74 -3.25
N ARG A 67 -12.70 -22.22 -3.86
CA ARG A 67 -12.73 -23.31 -4.85
C ARG A 67 -12.90 -24.69 -4.21
N SER A 68 -12.34 -24.87 -3.01
CA SER A 68 -12.39 -26.12 -2.25
C SER A 68 -12.90 -25.85 -0.83
N PRO A 69 -14.21 -25.62 -0.64
CA PRO A 69 -14.76 -25.14 0.63
C PRO A 69 -14.62 -26.12 1.80
N ASP A 70 -14.46 -27.41 1.48
CA ASP A 70 -14.26 -28.48 2.47
C ASP A 70 -12.83 -28.56 3.00
N SER A 71 -11.89 -27.82 2.40
CA SER A 71 -10.48 -27.80 2.83
C SER A 71 -10.29 -27.08 4.17
N ASP A 72 -9.23 -27.43 4.91
CA ASP A 72 -8.91 -26.73 6.15
C ASP A 72 -8.36 -25.32 5.84
N VAL A 73 -9.21 -24.32 6.01
CA VAL A 73 -8.86 -22.91 5.79
C VAL A 73 -7.82 -22.43 6.79
N MET A 74 -7.80 -22.98 8.01
CA MET A 74 -6.83 -22.58 9.03
C MET A 74 -5.43 -23.00 8.64
N ASP A 75 -5.26 -24.24 8.14
CA ASP A 75 -3.97 -24.73 7.64
C ASP A 75 -3.51 -23.95 6.40
N SER A 76 -4.44 -23.69 5.48
CA SER A 76 -4.14 -22.92 4.26
C SER A 76 -3.70 -21.48 4.57
N MET A 77 -4.38 -20.83 5.53
CA MET A 77 -4.00 -19.48 5.98
C MET A 77 -2.71 -19.49 6.80
N ALA A 78 -2.51 -20.48 7.68
CA ALA A 78 -1.28 -20.62 8.44
C ALA A 78 -0.06 -20.74 7.52
N LYS A 79 -0.16 -21.52 6.44
CA LYS A 79 0.88 -21.63 5.40
C LYS A 79 1.07 -20.33 4.62
N ALA A 80 -0.01 -19.61 4.32
CA ALA A 80 0.06 -18.34 3.60
C ALA A 80 0.81 -17.25 4.40
N VAL A 81 0.73 -17.30 5.73
CA VAL A 81 1.41 -16.37 6.63
C VAL A 81 2.72 -16.93 7.20
N ASP A 82 3.09 -18.16 6.86
CA ASP A 82 4.29 -18.81 7.38
C ASP A 82 5.55 -18.04 6.94
N GLY A 83 6.39 -17.68 7.91
CA GLY A 83 7.58 -16.86 7.71
C GLY A 83 7.30 -15.37 7.44
N ALA A 84 6.05 -14.91 7.47
CA ALA A 84 5.73 -13.48 7.42
C ALA A 84 5.70 -12.85 8.82
N ASP A 85 6.49 -11.80 9.01
CA ASP A 85 6.43 -11.00 10.23
C ASP A 85 5.36 -9.90 10.07
N VAL A 86 4.11 -10.28 10.32
CA VAL A 86 2.95 -9.37 10.20
C VAL A 86 3.11 -8.13 11.08
N ALA A 87 3.69 -8.29 12.28
CA ALA A 87 3.93 -7.18 13.20
C ALA A 87 4.95 -6.18 12.61
N LYS A 88 6.01 -6.68 11.98
CA LYS A 88 6.98 -5.84 11.27
C LYS A 88 6.36 -5.15 10.06
N ILE A 89 5.55 -5.84 9.26
CA ILE A 89 4.86 -5.23 8.10
C ILE A 89 3.96 -4.09 8.57
N GLN A 90 3.18 -4.31 9.63
CA GLN A 90 2.31 -3.29 10.19
C GLN A 90 3.10 -2.10 10.74
N ALA A 91 4.17 -2.34 11.50
CA ALA A 91 5.03 -1.27 12.02
C ALA A 91 5.69 -0.45 10.87
N ASN A 92 6.15 -1.13 9.82
CA ASN A 92 6.71 -0.49 8.64
C ASN A 92 5.66 0.37 7.89
N LEU A 93 4.44 -0.13 7.76
CA LEU A 93 3.32 0.62 7.19
C LEU A 93 2.95 1.83 8.04
N GLU A 94 2.98 1.71 9.36
CA GLU A 94 2.73 2.81 10.30
C GLU A 94 3.80 3.91 10.21
N LEU A 95 5.07 3.54 10.09
CA LEU A 95 6.20 4.47 10.05
C LEU A 95 6.37 5.14 8.67
N TYR A 96 6.17 4.40 7.59
CA TYR A 96 6.54 4.85 6.24
C TYR A 96 5.37 4.91 5.26
N GLY A 97 4.26 4.21 5.51
CA GLY A 97 3.09 4.23 4.65
C GLY A 97 2.44 5.61 4.59
N SER A 98 1.98 5.99 3.40
CA SER A 98 1.10 7.15 3.25
C SER A 98 -0.24 6.89 3.95
N LEU A 99 -1.00 7.96 4.24
CA LEU A 99 -2.34 7.81 4.81
C LEU A 99 -3.24 6.93 3.91
N THR A 100 -3.19 7.14 2.60
CA THR A 100 -3.96 6.34 1.64
C THR A 100 -3.58 4.86 1.63
N MET A 101 -2.29 4.52 1.81
CA MET A 101 -1.85 3.13 1.92
C MET A 101 -2.36 2.48 3.21
N LYS A 102 -2.34 3.22 4.32
CA LYS A 102 -2.84 2.75 5.62
C LYS A 102 -4.33 2.47 5.56
N ASP A 103 -5.10 3.39 5.00
CA ASP A 103 -6.55 3.26 4.86
C ASP A 103 -6.92 2.07 3.95
N ALA A 104 -6.23 1.92 2.82
CA ALA A 104 -6.45 0.79 1.92
C ALA A 104 -6.08 -0.57 2.55
N HIS A 105 -4.98 -0.62 3.31
CA HIS A 105 -4.58 -1.83 4.03
C HIS A 105 -5.59 -2.19 5.12
N GLN A 106 -6.05 -1.20 5.88
CA GLN A 106 -7.08 -1.40 6.90
C GLN A 106 -8.38 -1.94 6.28
N ALA A 107 -8.83 -1.37 5.16
CA ALA A 107 -10.02 -1.83 4.45
C ALA A 107 -9.87 -3.27 3.93
N ALA A 108 -8.70 -3.62 3.37
CA ALA A 108 -8.39 -4.98 2.94
C ALA A 108 -8.41 -5.97 4.12
N PHE A 109 -7.81 -5.59 5.26
CA PHE A 109 -7.79 -6.42 6.46
C PHE A 109 -9.20 -6.64 7.04
N GLU A 110 -10.02 -5.59 7.14
CA GLU A 110 -11.38 -5.67 7.66
C GLU A 110 -12.27 -6.58 6.79
N THR A 111 -12.21 -6.39 5.47
CA THR A 111 -13.00 -7.21 4.54
C THR A 111 -12.56 -8.66 4.52
N PHE A 112 -11.25 -8.93 4.61
CA PHE A 112 -10.71 -10.27 4.79
C PHE A 112 -11.20 -10.90 6.10
N ARG A 113 -11.10 -10.19 7.23
CA ARG A 113 -11.56 -10.67 8.54
C ARG A 113 -13.04 -11.02 8.52
N ASP A 114 -13.87 -10.14 7.97
CA ASP A 114 -15.32 -10.35 7.92
C ASP A 114 -15.66 -11.60 7.06
N TRP A 115 -15.00 -11.76 5.90
CA TRP A 115 -15.10 -12.97 5.10
C TRP A 115 -14.65 -14.22 5.88
N PHE A 116 -13.49 -14.16 6.53
CA PHE A 116 -12.89 -15.30 7.25
C PHE A 116 -13.78 -15.79 8.39
N VAL A 117 -14.36 -14.87 9.17
CA VAL A 117 -15.30 -15.20 10.24
C VAL A 117 -16.56 -15.88 9.70
N GLU A 118 -17.15 -15.34 8.63
CA GLU A 118 -18.34 -15.94 8.02
C GLU A 118 -18.01 -17.32 7.41
N PHE A 119 -16.86 -17.45 6.75
CA PHE A 119 -16.41 -18.71 6.16
C PHE A 119 -16.20 -19.81 7.22
N ILE A 120 -15.56 -19.48 8.35
CA ILE A 120 -15.42 -20.41 9.47
C ILE A 120 -16.79 -20.83 10.04
N GLN A 121 -17.71 -19.88 10.19
CA GLN A 121 -19.07 -20.19 10.65
C GLN A 121 -19.79 -21.11 9.66
N TRP A 122 -19.65 -20.86 8.37
CA TRP A 122 -20.17 -21.73 7.33
C TRP A 122 -19.54 -23.14 7.40
N GLN A 123 -18.22 -23.26 7.49
CA GLN A 123 -17.53 -24.55 7.60
C GLN A 123 -17.94 -25.34 8.84
N HIS A 124 -18.17 -24.64 9.96
CA HIS A 124 -18.64 -25.25 11.20
C HIS A 124 -20.01 -25.94 11.04
N TRP A 125 -20.93 -25.33 10.28
CA TRP A 125 -22.20 -25.95 9.92
C TRP A 125 -22.03 -27.03 8.85
N ASN A 126 -21.17 -26.80 7.84
CA ASN A 126 -20.95 -27.74 6.76
C ASN A 126 -20.44 -29.10 7.25
N LYS A 127 -19.55 -29.11 8.24
CA LYS A 127 -19.05 -30.35 8.88
C LYS A 127 -20.17 -31.22 9.48
N ARG A 128 -21.31 -30.64 9.87
CA ARG A 128 -22.46 -31.35 10.44
C ARG A 128 -23.45 -31.89 9.40
N THR A 129 -23.24 -31.61 8.12
CA THR A 129 -24.10 -32.14 7.04
C THR A 129 -23.81 -33.62 6.73
N GLY A 130 -22.62 -34.09 7.12
CA GLY A 130 -22.10 -35.42 6.85
C GLY A 130 -22.81 -36.56 7.59
N PRO A 131 -22.48 -37.81 7.23
CA PRO A 131 -22.99 -38.99 7.90
C PRO A 131 -22.44 -39.07 9.34
N GLY A 132 -23.28 -39.45 10.31
CA GLY A 132 -22.92 -39.55 11.74
C GLY A 132 -23.63 -38.56 12.66
N HIS A 133 -24.38 -37.61 12.10
CA HIS A 133 -25.25 -36.68 12.82
C HIS A 133 -26.72 -37.11 12.75
N GLU A 134 -27.51 -36.73 13.77
CA GLU A 134 -28.95 -36.97 13.78
C GLU A 134 -29.64 -36.27 12.59
N GLU A 135 -30.71 -36.86 12.06
CA GLU A 135 -31.39 -36.34 10.87
C GLU A 135 -31.86 -34.88 11.02
N GLN A 136 -32.34 -34.53 12.21
CA GLN A 136 -32.74 -33.16 12.54
C GLN A 136 -31.56 -32.19 12.54
N GLU A 137 -30.43 -32.58 13.12
CA GLU A 137 -29.19 -31.77 13.13
C GLU A 137 -28.66 -31.56 11.70
N ARG A 138 -28.71 -32.61 10.87
CA ARG A 138 -28.31 -32.53 9.45
C ARG A 138 -29.20 -31.59 8.65
N ALA A 139 -30.52 -31.68 8.83
CA ALA A 139 -31.48 -30.81 8.15
C ALA A 139 -31.27 -29.34 8.52
N GLU A 140 -31.00 -29.06 9.80
CA GLU A 140 -30.64 -27.72 10.26
C GLU A 140 -29.30 -27.23 9.70
N ALA A 141 -28.27 -28.09 9.70
CA ALA A 141 -26.97 -27.77 9.14
C ALA A 141 -27.05 -27.44 7.64
N VAL A 142 -27.84 -28.18 6.86
CA VAL A 142 -28.09 -27.89 5.44
C VAL A 142 -28.79 -26.55 5.26
N ARG A 143 -29.76 -26.22 6.12
CA ARG A 143 -30.45 -24.93 6.08
C ARG A 143 -29.50 -23.77 6.37
N GLU A 144 -28.69 -23.86 7.42
CA GLU A 144 -27.76 -22.79 7.82
C GLU A 144 -26.61 -22.62 6.81
N THR A 145 -26.05 -23.71 6.28
CA THR A 145 -25.03 -23.63 5.22
C THR A 145 -25.57 -22.98 3.95
N THR A 146 -26.75 -23.38 3.50
CA THR A 146 -27.42 -22.80 2.32
C THR A 146 -27.70 -21.32 2.52
N LYS A 147 -28.14 -20.92 3.72
CA LYS A 147 -28.43 -19.52 4.07
C LYS A 147 -27.18 -18.64 4.11
N ARG A 148 -26.05 -19.17 4.58
CA ARG A 148 -24.81 -18.41 4.78
C ARG A 148 -23.96 -18.28 3.53
N TRP A 149 -24.02 -19.26 2.62
CA TRP A 149 -23.20 -19.28 1.42
C TRP A 149 -23.27 -17.99 0.58
N PRO A 150 -24.44 -17.39 0.32
CA PRO A 150 -24.51 -16.11 -0.41
C PRO A 150 -23.76 -14.97 0.30
N ASN A 151 -23.72 -14.97 1.64
CA ASN A 151 -22.96 -13.97 2.39
C ASN A 151 -21.45 -14.22 2.29
N VAL A 152 -21.03 -15.48 2.33
CA VAL A 152 -19.63 -15.88 2.09
C VAL A 152 -19.15 -15.40 0.72
N GLU A 153 -19.93 -15.65 -0.34
CA GLU A 153 -19.60 -15.21 -1.71
C GLU A 153 -19.49 -13.70 -1.81
N LYS A 154 -20.47 -12.98 -1.24
CA LYS A 154 -20.48 -11.51 -1.20
C LYS A 154 -19.25 -10.95 -0.49
N LEU A 155 -18.91 -11.49 0.68
CA LEU A 155 -17.76 -11.03 1.46
C LEU A 155 -16.45 -11.38 0.77
N SER A 156 -16.38 -12.52 0.08
CA SER A 156 -15.22 -12.88 -0.74
C SER A 156 -15.01 -11.87 -1.87
N ALA A 157 -16.06 -11.52 -2.62
CA ALA A 157 -15.98 -10.52 -3.68
C ALA A 157 -15.52 -9.15 -3.14
N LYS A 158 -16.09 -8.71 -2.01
CA LYS A 158 -15.68 -7.47 -1.34
C LYS A 158 -14.21 -7.48 -0.91
N ALA A 159 -13.71 -8.63 -0.45
CA ALA A 159 -12.30 -8.80 -0.09
C ALA A 159 -11.38 -8.78 -1.34
N ASP A 160 -11.82 -9.31 -2.48
CA ASP A 160 -11.09 -9.17 -3.76
C ASP A 160 -11.02 -7.69 -4.18
N GLU A 161 -12.13 -6.96 -4.13
CA GLU A 161 -12.18 -5.54 -4.48
C GLU A 161 -11.26 -4.68 -3.60
N ALA A 162 -11.29 -4.90 -2.27
CA ALA A 162 -10.44 -4.17 -1.34
C ALA A 162 -8.95 -4.50 -1.55
N TYR A 163 -8.63 -5.75 -1.85
CA TYR A 163 -7.27 -6.15 -2.21
C TYR A 163 -6.78 -5.49 -3.50
N ASP A 164 -7.63 -5.44 -4.54
CA ASP A 164 -7.27 -4.80 -5.81
C ASP A 164 -7.04 -3.29 -5.63
N GLU A 165 -7.84 -2.62 -4.79
CA GLU A 165 -7.62 -1.20 -4.45
C GLU A 165 -6.32 -1.01 -3.65
N LEU A 166 -6.01 -1.90 -2.70
CA LEU A 166 -4.74 -1.90 -1.98
C LEU A 166 -3.54 -2.00 -2.95
N VAL A 167 -3.58 -2.97 -3.87
CA VAL A 167 -2.54 -3.15 -4.88
C VAL A 167 -2.40 -1.91 -5.78
N LYS A 168 -3.52 -1.31 -6.17
CA LYS A 168 -3.54 -0.09 -6.98
C LYS A 168 -2.92 1.10 -6.24
N VAL A 169 -3.28 1.32 -4.98
CA VAL A 169 -2.71 2.38 -4.14
C VAL A 169 -1.21 2.17 -3.96
N MET A 170 -0.79 0.95 -3.62
CA MET A 170 0.62 0.59 -3.46
C MET A 170 1.42 0.81 -4.75
N ARG A 171 0.87 0.43 -5.92
CA ARG A 171 1.52 0.69 -7.22
C ARG A 171 1.63 2.17 -7.53
N ALA A 172 0.57 2.95 -7.25
CA ALA A 172 0.60 4.40 -7.47
C ALA A 172 1.67 5.07 -6.60
N THR A 173 1.85 4.62 -5.35
CA THR A 173 2.91 5.13 -4.46
C THR A 173 4.31 4.64 -4.87
N ALA A 174 4.44 3.46 -5.46
CA ALA A 174 5.71 2.95 -5.96
C ALA A 174 6.25 3.73 -7.18
N ILE A 175 5.40 4.43 -7.93
CA ILE A 175 5.85 5.29 -9.03
C ILE A 175 6.48 6.55 -8.42
N PHE A 176 7.80 6.69 -8.58
CA PHE A 176 8.49 7.92 -8.20
C PHE A 176 8.16 9.03 -9.21
N GLU A 177 7.15 9.86 -8.91
CA GLU A 177 6.98 11.14 -9.59
C GLU A 177 7.83 12.20 -8.89
N PRO A 178 8.92 12.68 -9.51
CA PRO A 178 9.70 13.75 -8.92
C PRO A 178 8.84 15.00 -8.78
N VAL A 179 8.77 15.55 -7.56
CA VAL A 179 8.15 16.85 -7.24
C VAL A 179 8.99 17.98 -7.87
N VAL A 180 8.98 18.07 -9.20
CA VAL A 180 9.66 19.15 -9.94
C VAL A 180 8.66 19.94 -10.79
N SER A 181 7.44 19.44 -11.00
CA SER A 181 6.44 20.08 -11.86
C SER A 181 5.65 21.23 -11.22
N ARG A 182 5.76 21.46 -9.89
CA ARG A 182 5.06 22.59 -9.22
C ARG A 182 5.85 23.89 -9.13
N VAL A 183 7.16 23.88 -9.35
CA VAL A 183 7.98 25.11 -9.28
C VAL A 183 8.15 25.79 -10.65
N THR A 184 7.92 25.08 -11.76
CA THR A 184 8.04 25.63 -13.12
C THR A 184 6.74 26.12 -13.75
N ARG A 185 5.60 26.08 -13.04
CA ARG A 185 4.28 26.47 -13.61
C ARG A 185 3.60 27.68 -12.97
N GLY A 186 4.32 28.45 -12.15
CA GLY A 186 3.80 29.69 -11.57
C GLY A 186 4.79 30.84 -11.72
N ALA A 187 4.38 31.87 -12.46
CA ALA A 187 5.03 33.16 -12.69
C ALA A 187 6.10 33.22 -13.81
N ASN A 188 5.64 33.21 -15.06
CA ASN A 188 5.85 34.40 -15.88
C ASN A 188 4.68 34.57 -16.84
N GLN A 189 3.98 35.68 -16.60
CA GLN A 189 2.89 36.23 -17.36
C GLN A 189 3.33 36.51 -18.79
N GLU A 190 2.36 36.40 -19.70
CA GLU A 190 2.41 36.92 -21.05
C GLU A 190 2.93 38.36 -21.07
N LEU A 191 3.82 38.67 -22.02
CA LEU A 191 3.90 40.01 -22.58
C LEU A 191 3.57 39.93 -24.07
N PRO A 192 2.64 40.77 -24.56
CA PRO A 192 2.26 40.83 -25.97
C PRO A 192 3.38 41.49 -26.79
N ARG A 193 3.40 41.20 -28.10
CA ARG A 193 4.02 42.09 -29.08
C ARG A 193 2.97 43.00 -29.68
#